data_AF-A0A2V8GKQ9-F1
#
_entry.id   AF-A0A2V8GKQ9-F1
#
_cell.length_a   1.000
_cell.length_b   1.000
_cell.length_c   1.000
_cell.angle_alpha   90.00
_cell.angle_beta   90.00
_cell.angle_gamma   90.00
#
_symmetry.space_group_name_H-M   'P 1'
#
loop_
_entity.id
_entity.type
_entity.pdbx_description
1 polymer ?
#
loop_
_entity_poly.entity_id
_entity_poly.type
_entity_poly.pdbx_seq_one_letter_code
_entity_poly.pdbx_strand_id
1 'polypeptide(L)'
;MIRRDFFKTPLALAGLRLAPPEPQAEGGREELAQAPGLTRSVAEFIVNTTYEDIPDDVIALGSKTLLDGFGLALAGSASVLAPIVRQYISTLGVTTKTATVVGTALKAPPRFAAF
;
A
#
# COMPACT_ATOMS: atom_id res chain seq x y z
N MET A 1 41.04 0.94 -13.13
CA MET A 1 40.29 0.04 -14.03
C MET A 1 40.58 -1.40 -13.61
N ILE A 2 39.68 -2.01 -12.85
CA ILE A 2 39.79 -3.40 -12.39
C ILE A 2 38.54 -4.11 -12.93
N ARG A 3 38.71 -4.94 -13.95
CA ARG A 3 37.65 -5.83 -14.44
C ARG A 3 37.77 -7.13 -13.64
N ARG A 4 36.72 -7.50 -12.91
CA ARG A 4 36.64 -8.79 -12.24
C ARG A 4 36.07 -9.79 -13.24
N ASP A 5 36.92 -10.70 -13.69
CA ASP A 5 36.55 -11.83 -14.53
C ASP A 5 35.75 -12.84 -13.70
N PHE A 6 34.42 -12.80 -13.83
CA PHE A 6 33.50 -13.65 -13.08
C PHE A 6 32.78 -14.65 -13.99
N PHE A 7 33.49 -15.28 -14.92
CA PHE A 7 32.92 -16.33 -15.76
C PHE A 7 34.03 -17.24 -16.31
N LYS A 8 34.60 -18.09 -15.45
CA LYS A 8 35.36 -19.26 -15.90
C LYS A 8 35.10 -20.47 -15.01
N THR A 9 34.27 -21.35 -15.56
CA THR A 9 34.33 -22.82 -15.52
C THR A 9 33.18 -23.53 -14.76
N PRO A 10 32.56 -24.57 -15.36
CA PRO A 10 31.21 -25.04 -15.03
C PRO A 10 31.21 -26.42 -14.33
N LEU A 11 29.99 -26.89 -14.03
CA LEU A 11 29.62 -28.30 -13.84
C LEU A 11 30.37 -29.10 -12.77
N ALA A 12 29.81 -29.11 -11.55
CA ALA A 12 29.92 -30.25 -10.64
C ALA A 12 28.51 -30.81 -10.38
N LEU A 13 27.96 -31.47 -11.41
CA LEU A 13 26.82 -32.37 -11.26
C LEU A 13 27.37 -33.73 -10.78
N ALA A 14 27.63 -33.86 -9.49
CA ALA A 14 27.98 -35.13 -8.88
C ALA A 14 27.56 -35.14 -7.41
N GLY A 15 26.50 -35.90 -7.09
CA GLY A 15 26.27 -36.32 -5.70
C GLY A 15 24.87 -36.17 -5.13
N LEU A 16 23.81 -35.94 -5.93
CA LEU A 16 22.44 -36.01 -5.40
C LEU A 16 22.05 -37.49 -5.16
N ARG A 17 22.52 -38.07 -4.06
CA ARG A 17 21.79 -39.17 -3.42
C ARG A 17 20.48 -38.58 -2.93
N LEU A 18 19.36 -39.15 -3.35
CA LEU A 18 18.05 -38.90 -2.75
C LEU A 18 18.12 -39.39 -1.30
N ALA A 19 18.55 -38.52 -0.40
CA ALA A 19 18.27 -38.68 1.01
C ALA A 19 16.74 -38.63 1.19
N PRO A 20 16.15 -39.52 2.00
CA PRO A 20 14.75 -39.35 2.39
C PRO A 20 14.59 -37.93 2.96
N PRO A 21 13.45 -37.26 2.70
CA PRO A 21 13.23 -35.92 3.23
C PRO A 21 13.43 -35.97 4.74
N GLU A 22 14.36 -35.18 5.25
CA GLU A 22 14.41 -34.93 6.69
C GLU A 22 13.02 -34.43 7.11
N PRO A 23 12.51 -34.86 8.28
CA PRO A 23 11.29 -34.27 8.81
C PRO A 23 11.52 -32.76 8.81
N GLN A 24 10.80 -32.06 7.95
CA GLN A 24 10.79 -30.61 7.92
C GLN A 24 10.50 -30.22 9.35
N ALA A 25 11.46 -29.56 10.01
CA ALA A 25 11.22 -28.93 11.30
C ALA A 25 9.91 -28.19 11.11
N GLU A 26 8.87 -28.60 11.86
CA GLU A 26 7.59 -27.93 11.85
C GLU A 26 7.91 -26.50 12.20
N GLY A 27 7.99 -25.64 11.18
CA GLY A 27 8.19 -24.23 11.35
C GLY A 27 7.05 -23.82 12.23
N GLY A 28 7.35 -23.57 13.51
CA GLY A 28 6.37 -23.19 14.50
C GLY A 28 5.57 -22.08 13.84
N ARG A 29 4.31 -22.36 13.54
CA ARG A 29 3.39 -21.30 13.12
C ARG A 29 3.42 -20.37 14.30
N GLU A 30 4.07 -19.22 14.14
CA GLU A 30 3.98 -18.14 15.12
C GLU A 30 2.48 -17.95 15.33
N GLU A 31 2.02 -18.37 16.50
CA GLU A 31 0.62 -18.27 16.84
C GLU A 31 0.31 -16.78 16.83
N LEU A 32 -0.54 -16.34 15.88
CA LEU A 32 -0.93 -14.94 15.80
C LEU A 32 -1.37 -14.53 17.20
N ALA A 33 -0.77 -13.46 17.72
CA ALA A 33 -1.05 -12.97 19.06
C ALA A 33 -2.57 -12.89 19.26
N GLN A 34 -3.09 -13.71 20.17
CA GLN A 34 -4.52 -13.75 20.45
C GLN A 34 -4.87 -12.49 21.22
N ALA A 35 -5.61 -11.59 20.59
CA ALA A 35 -6.15 -10.38 21.21
C ALA A 35 -7.69 -10.40 21.13
N PRO A 36 -8.37 -11.23 21.95
CA PRO A 36 -9.82 -11.31 21.95
C PRO A 36 -10.44 -9.93 22.14
N GLY A 37 -11.36 -9.55 21.24
CA GLY A 37 -12.05 -8.27 21.32
C GLY A 37 -11.31 -7.07 20.74
N LEU A 38 -10.09 -7.21 20.21
CA LEU A 38 -9.33 -6.10 19.63
C LEU A 38 -10.09 -5.39 18.49
N THR A 39 -10.69 -6.15 17.58
CA THR A 39 -11.51 -5.58 16.48
C THR A 39 -12.65 -4.73 17.02
N ARG A 40 -13.32 -5.19 18.10
CA ARG A 40 -14.39 -4.45 18.75
C ARG A 40 -13.86 -3.17 19.38
N SER A 41 -12.76 -3.25 20.12
CA SER A 41 -12.12 -2.10 20.77
C SER A 41 -11.77 -1.00 19.75
N VAL A 42 -11.15 -1.36 18.62
CA VAL A 42 -10.81 -0.39 17.56
C VAL A 42 -12.07 0.20 16.92
N ALA A 43 -13.09 -0.62 16.66
CA ALA A 43 -14.35 -0.13 16.08
C ALA A 43 -15.06 0.84 17.03
N GLU A 44 -15.11 0.53 18.34
CA GLU A 44 -15.71 1.38 19.36
C GLU A 44 -14.92 2.68 19.53
N PHE A 45 -13.59 2.64 19.45
CA PHE A 45 -12.78 3.86 19.39
C PHE A 45 -13.17 4.73 18.18
N ILE A 46 -13.12 4.19 16.97
CA ILE A 46 -13.41 4.95 15.73
C ILE A 46 -14.82 5.57 15.74
N VAL A 47 -15.84 4.82 16.16
CA VAL A 47 -17.24 5.26 16.08
C VAL A 47 -17.59 6.26 17.18
N ASN A 48 -16.96 6.18 18.35
CA ASN A 48 -17.27 7.05 19.49
C ASN A 48 -16.34 8.27 19.62
N THR A 49 -15.20 8.31 18.94
CA THR A 49 -14.31 9.50 18.95
C THR A 49 -15.01 10.70 18.32
N THR A 50 -15.05 11.80 19.06
CA THR A 50 -15.55 13.10 18.64
C THR A 50 -14.39 14.06 18.33
N TYR A 51 -14.69 15.23 17.76
CA TYR A 51 -13.64 16.20 17.44
C TYR A 51 -12.97 16.75 18.70
N GLU A 52 -13.76 16.92 19.76
CA GLU A 52 -13.34 17.41 21.07
C GLU A 52 -12.37 16.46 21.79
N ASP A 53 -12.36 15.18 21.41
CA ASP A 53 -11.43 14.18 21.94
C ASP A 53 -10.03 14.27 21.30
N ILE A 54 -9.88 15.02 20.20
CA ILE A 54 -8.61 15.10 19.46
C ILE A 54 -7.71 16.17 20.10
N PRO A 55 -6.51 15.81 20.59
CA PRO A 55 -5.57 16.78 21.15
C PRO A 55 -5.15 17.85 20.13
N ASP A 56 -4.95 19.09 20.61
CA ASP A 56 -4.59 20.23 19.75
C ASP A 56 -3.32 19.99 18.92
N ASP A 57 -2.33 19.32 19.48
CA ASP A 57 -1.09 18.97 18.79
C ASP A 57 -1.32 17.95 17.67
N VAL A 58 -2.26 17.00 17.87
CA VAL A 58 -2.69 16.05 16.84
C VAL A 58 -3.47 16.75 15.73
N ILE A 59 -4.33 17.72 16.05
CA ILE A 59 -5.03 18.55 15.04
C ILE A 59 -4.01 19.33 14.19
N ALA A 60 -3.03 19.96 14.85
CA ALA A 60 -1.98 20.72 14.18
C ALA A 60 -1.10 19.81 13.29
N LEU A 61 -0.76 18.62 13.76
CA LEU A 61 -0.01 17.64 12.98
C LEU A 61 -0.82 17.10 11.81
N GLY A 62 -2.08 16.73 12.04
CA GLY A 62 -2.99 16.24 11.01
C GLY A 62 -3.17 17.26 9.88
N SER A 63 -3.31 18.54 10.22
CA SER A 63 -3.41 19.62 9.24
C SER A 63 -2.16 19.73 8.35
N LYS A 64 -0.96 19.56 8.92
CA LYS A 64 0.30 19.55 8.15
C LYS A 64 0.37 18.34 7.24
N THR A 65 0.02 17.16 7.75
CA THR A 65 0.03 15.91 6.98
C THR A 65 -0.97 15.95 5.82
N LEU A 66 -2.17 16.51 6.02
CA LEU A 66 -3.14 16.70 4.94
C LEU A 66 -2.61 17.62 3.84
N LEU A 67 -1.95 18.71 4.22
CA LEU A 67 -1.35 19.65 3.26
C LEU A 67 -0.23 18.99 2.44
N ASP A 68 0.63 18.21 3.10
CA ASP A 68 1.67 17.42 2.43
C ASP A 68 1.06 16.39 1.44
N GLY A 69 0.04 15.66 1.89
CA GLY A 69 -0.70 14.71 1.05
C GLY A 69 -1.29 15.37 -0.21
N PHE A 70 -1.89 16.57 -0.09
CA PHE A 70 -2.37 17.31 -1.25
C PHE A 70 -1.23 17.77 -2.17
N GLY A 71 -0.11 18.21 -1.61
CA GLY A 71 1.09 18.58 -2.38
C GLY A 71 1.62 17.40 -3.20
N LEU A 72 1.75 16.23 -2.58
CA LEU A 72 2.18 14.99 -3.23
C LEU A 72 1.18 14.53 -4.30
N ALA A 73 -0.12 14.57 -4.03
CA ALA A 73 -1.14 14.22 -5.00
C ALA A 73 -1.12 15.16 -6.22
N LEU A 74 -0.92 16.46 -6.01
CA LEU A 74 -0.79 17.43 -7.10
C LEU A 74 0.48 17.17 -7.92
N ALA A 75 1.63 16.95 -7.28
CA ALA A 75 2.86 16.59 -7.97
C ALA A 75 2.71 15.27 -8.77
N GLY A 76 2.07 14.25 -8.16
CA GLY A 76 1.78 12.97 -8.80
C GLY A 76 0.85 13.08 -10.00
N SER A 77 -0.02 14.10 -10.04
CA SER A 77 -0.90 14.36 -11.19
C SER A 77 -0.15 14.71 -12.47
N ALA A 78 1.11 15.13 -12.37
CA ALA A 78 2.02 15.37 -13.50
C ALA A 78 2.91 14.16 -13.84
N SER A 79 2.74 13.02 -13.16
CA SER A 79 3.51 11.81 -13.45
C SER A 79 3.13 11.20 -14.80
N VAL A 80 4.05 10.41 -15.38
CA VAL A 80 3.83 9.69 -16.64
C VAL A 80 2.71 8.63 -16.55
N LEU A 81 2.35 8.23 -15.33
CA LEU A 81 1.30 7.24 -15.06
C LEU A 81 -0.09 7.90 -15.01
N ALA A 82 -0.17 9.19 -14.70
CA ALA A 82 -1.44 9.88 -14.52
C ALA A 82 -2.38 9.80 -15.75
N PRO A 83 -1.90 9.93 -17.01
CA PRO A 83 -2.75 9.74 -18.18
C PRO A 83 -3.34 8.32 -18.29
N ILE A 84 -2.57 7.30 -17.93
CA ILE A 84 -2.98 5.89 -17.99
C ILE A 84 -4.13 5.64 -17.01
N VAL A 85 -3.99 6.13 -15.77
CA VAL A 85 -5.04 6.00 -14.75
C VAL A 85 -6.31 6.73 -15.17
N ARG A 86 -6.21 7.95 -15.72
CA ARG A 86 -7.37 8.71 -16.23
C ARG A 86 -8.06 8.00 -17.39
N GLN A 87 -7.29 7.40 -18.30
CA GLN A 87 -7.82 6.61 -19.39
C GLN A 87 -8.54 5.37 -18.86
N TYR A 88 -7.98 4.67 -17.88
CA TYR A 88 -8.67 3.56 -17.23
C TYR A 88 -9.99 4.00 -16.59
N ILE A 89 -9.99 5.10 -15.83
CA ILE A 89 -11.23 5.62 -15.21
C ILE A 89 -12.29 5.95 -16.27
N SER A 90 -11.90 6.44 -17.45
CA SER A 90 -12.85 6.77 -18.51
C SER A 90 -13.49 5.54 -19.17
N THR A 91 -12.83 4.37 -19.16
CA THR A 91 -13.41 3.14 -19.71
C THR A 91 -14.46 2.49 -18.81
N LEU A 92 -14.52 2.88 -17.54
CA LEU A 92 -15.43 2.27 -16.55
C LEU A 92 -16.92 2.63 -16.77
N GLY A 93 -17.25 3.50 -17.74
CA GLY A 93 -18.62 3.81 -18.11
C GLY A 93 -19.48 4.43 -17.00
N VAL A 94 -18.83 5.01 -15.98
CA VAL A 94 -19.54 5.50 -14.79
C VAL A 94 -20.22 6.83 -15.01
N THR A 95 -21.51 6.86 -14.68
CA THR A 95 -22.40 8.00 -14.91
C THR A 95 -22.39 9.00 -13.76
N THR A 96 -22.33 8.53 -12.51
CA THR A 96 -22.31 9.38 -11.32
C THR A 96 -20.90 9.87 -11.01
N LYS A 97 -20.63 11.15 -11.26
CA LYS A 97 -19.31 11.77 -11.11
C LYS A 97 -19.34 12.87 -10.05
N THR A 98 -19.21 12.48 -8.78
CA THR A 98 -19.38 13.40 -7.64
C THR A 98 -18.07 13.87 -7.01
N ALA A 99 -16.99 13.10 -7.14
CA ALA A 99 -15.68 13.40 -6.56
C ALA A 99 -14.68 13.87 -7.63
N THR A 100 -13.75 14.74 -7.25
CA THR A 100 -12.71 15.29 -8.15
C THR A 100 -11.44 14.45 -8.06
N VAL A 101 -10.83 14.16 -9.21
CA VAL A 101 -9.47 13.62 -9.27
C VAL A 101 -8.48 14.77 -9.10
N VAL A 102 -7.68 14.72 -8.03
CA VAL A 102 -6.76 15.80 -7.64
C VAL A 102 -5.82 16.18 -8.79
N GLY A 103 -5.60 17.49 -8.98
CA GLY A 103 -4.76 18.03 -10.05
C GLY A 103 -5.42 18.04 -11.44
N THR A 104 -6.72 17.78 -11.54
CA THR A 104 -7.44 17.76 -12.82
C THR A 104 -8.87 18.32 -12.71
N ALA A 105 -9.51 18.55 -13.85
CA ALA A 105 -10.95 18.83 -13.92
C ALA A 105 -11.82 17.56 -14.00
N LEU A 106 -11.21 16.36 -14.00
CA LEU A 106 -11.93 15.08 -14.12
C LEU A 106 -12.73 14.81 -12.85
N LYS A 107 -14.00 14.43 -13.03
CA LYS A 107 -14.88 13.94 -11.97
C LYS A 107 -15.12 12.44 -12.13
N ALA A 108 -15.16 11.72 -11.02
CA ALA A 108 -15.40 10.28 -10.96
C ALA A 108 -16.22 9.91 -9.71
N PRO A 109 -16.78 8.69 -9.63
CA PRO A 109 -17.27 8.15 -8.37
C PRO A 109 -16.17 8.16 -7.29
N PRO A 110 -16.50 8.37 -6.00
CA PRO A 110 -15.51 8.51 -4.92
C PRO A 110 -14.46 7.39 -4.86
N ARG A 111 -14.89 6.13 -5.02
CA ARG A 111 -13.98 4.96 -5.03
C ARG A 111 -12.92 4.98 -6.13
N PHE A 112 -13.16 5.71 -7.22
CA PHE A 112 -12.21 5.84 -8.33
C PHE A 112 -11.44 7.17 -8.29
N ALA A 113 -11.99 8.19 -7.63
CA ALA A 113 -11.25 9.43 -7.37
C ALA A 113 -10.19 9.26 -6.28
N ALA A 114 -10.37 8.29 -5.38
CA ALA A 114 -9.45 7.99 -4.27
C ALA A 114 -8.39 6.92 -4.60
N PHE A 115 -8.43 6.31 -5.79
CA PHE A 115 -7.49 5.29 -6.27
C PHE A 115 -6.28 5.93 -6.94
#